data_AF-A0AAU9D2X7-F1
#
_entry.id   AF-A0AAU9D2X7-F1
#
_cell.length_a   1.000
_cell.length_b   1.000
_cell.length_c   1.000
_cell.angle_alpha   90.00
_cell.angle_beta   90.00
_cell.angle_gamma   90.00
#
_symmetry.space_group_name_H-M   'P 1'
#
loop_
_entity.id
_entity.type
_entity.pdbx_description
1 polymer ?
#
loop_
_entity_poly.entity_id
_entity_poly.type
_entity_poly.pdbx_seq_one_letter_code
_entity_poly.pdbx_strand_id
1 'polypeptide(L)'
;MKDGERFGKHGKLLVKEITDNRISISLMLNNGAPGYNSGSFIDTLSVDSNGLTKYISECDTSCVITFSFLKEAVLVRQVSERQYGACCFGLGVNVSGRFLKKSDEVPVIRDLTASDEITDY
;
A
#
# COMPACT_ATOMS: atom_id res chain seq x y z
N MET A 1 -5.74 -4.36 -21.50
CA MET A 1 -5.75 -5.83 -21.39
C MET A 1 -5.43 -6.34 -22.78
N LYS A 2 -4.34 -7.08 -22.94
CA LYS A 2 -4.05 -7.87 -24.14
C LYS A 2 -3.85 -9.28 -23.59
N ASP A 3 -4.59 -10.24 -24.10
CA ASP A 3 -4.50 -11.66 -23.71
C ASP A 3 -4.80 -11.98 -22.23
N GLY A 4 -5.71 -11.23 -21.61
CA GLY A 4 -6.10 -11.45 -20.20
C GLY A 4 -5.09 -10.95 -19.17
N GLU A 5 -3.91 -10.48 -19.60
CA GLU A 5 -2.89 -9.94 -18.71
C GLU A 5 -3.15 -8.45 -18.36
N ARG A 6 -2.97 -8.12 -17.07
CA ARG A 6 -2.91 -6.75 -16.58
C ARG A 6 -1.47 -6.25 -16.65
N PHE A 7 -1.21 -5.39 -17.62
CA PHE A 7 0.05 -4.66 -17.75
C PHE A 7 0.07 -3.44 -16.83
N GLY A 8 1.20 -3.21 -16.18
CA GLY A 8 1.45 -2.04 -15.34
C GLY A 8 1.05 -2.18 -13.88
N LYS A 9 1.47 -1.19 -13.10
CA LYS A 9 1.27 -1.14 -11.65
C LYS A 9 -0.21 -0.95 -11.32
N HIS A 10 -0.74 -1.81 -10.48
CA HIS A 10 -2.07 -1.67 -9.92
C HIS A 10 -2.05 -2.08 -8.46
N GLY A 11 -2.87 -1.42 -7.65
CA GLY A 11 -2.86 -1.63 -6.22
C GLY A 11 -4.06 -1.02 -5.54
N LYS A 12 -4.16 -1.29 -4.25
CA LYS A 12 -5.23 -0.83 -3.39
C LYS A 12 -4.63 -0.37 -2.07
N LEU A 13 -5.20 0.72 -1.56
CA LEU A 13 -4.86 1.29 -0.27
C LEU A 13 -6.16 1.46 0.50
N LEU A 14 -6.24 0.84 1.66
CA LEU A 14 -7.32 1.03 2.63
C LEU A 14 -6.76 1.81 3.82
N VAL A 15 -7.49 2.83 4.25
CA VAL A 15 -7.10 3.68 5.38
C VAL A 15 -8.34 3.87 6.24
N LYS A 16 -8.20 3.59 7.53
CA LYS A 16 -9.23 3.81 8.54
C LYS A 16 -8.63 4.59 9.69
N GLU A 17 -9.25 5.71 10.03
CA GLU A 17 -8.94 6.43 11.26
C GLU A 17 -9.41 5.60 12.48
N ILE A 18 -8.54 5.45 13.47
CA ILE A 18 -8.87 4.83 14.76
C ILE A 18 -9.08 5.93 15.81
N THR A 19 -8.14 6.87 15.86
CA THR A 19 -8.15 8.08 16.70
C THR A 19 -7.49 9.21 15.92
N ASP A 20 -7.59 10.44 16.42
CA ASP A 20 -6.99 11.63 15.79
C ASP A 20 -5.48 11.51 15.47
N ASN A 21 -4.78 10.60 16.14
CA ASN A 21 -3.34 10.36 15.97
C ASN A 21 -2.98 8.93 15.54
N ARG A 22 -3.95 8.08 15.20
CA ARG A 22 -3.69 6.70 14.77
C ARG A 22 -4.60 6.29 13.63
N ILE A 23 -4.00 5.66 12.63
CA ILE A 23 -4.71 5.07 11.51
C ILE A 23 -4.37 3.59 11.40
N SER A 24 -5.31 2.79 10.92
CA SER A 24 -5.05 1.45 10.41
C SER A 24 -5.00 1.49 8.89
N ILE A 25 -4.01 0.82 8.32
CA ILE A 25 -3.71 0.84 6.90
C ILE A 25 -3.56 -0.57 6.37
N SER A 26 -4.00 -0.79 5.15
CA SER A 26 -3.67 -1.99 4.37
C SER A 26 -3.32 -1.56 2.95
N LEU A 27 -2.11 -1.92 2.51
CA LEU A 27 -1.59 -1.57 1.20
C LEU A 27 -1.28 -2.86 0.45
N MET A 28 -1.61 -2.89 -0.84
CA MET A 28 -1.18 -3.91 -1.78
C MET A 28 -0.87 -3.27 -3.13
N LEU A 29 0.28 -3.61 -3.70
CA LEU A 29 0.67 -3.23 -5.05
C LEU A 29 1.17 -4.46 -5.82
N ASN A 30 0.79 -4.57 -7.08
CA ASN A 30 1.27 -5.56 -8.03
C ASN A 30 1.84 -4.85 -9.27
N ASN A 31 3.01 -5.29 -9.75
CA ASN A 31 3.69 -4.71 -10.91
C ASN A 31 3.13 -5.19 -12.27
N GLY A 32 2.24 -6.19 -12.29
CA GLY A 32 1.69 -6.80 -13.50
C GLY A 32 2.71 -7.63 -14.28
N ALA A 33 2.33 -8.08 -15.47
CA ALA A 33 3.20 -8.83 -16.37
C ALA A 33 4.48 -8.05 -16.76
N PRO A 34 5.63 -8.71 -16.98
CA PRO A 34 5.87 -10.15 -16.87
C PRO A 34 6.37 -10.58 -15.46
N GLY A 35 6.70 -9.62 -14.59
CA GLY A 35 7.35 -9.90 -13.32
C GLY A 35 6.40 -10.41 -12.24
N TYR A 36 5.13 -10.00 -12.28
CA TYR A 36 4.06 -10.39 -11.35
C TYR A 36 4.39 -10.24 -9.85
N ASN A 37 5.46 -9.51 -9.52
CA ASN A 37 5.88 -9.25 -8.16
C ASN A 37 4.87 -8.31 -7.47
N SER A 38 4.63 -8.59 -6.19
CA SER A 38 3.75 -7.81 -5.34
C SER A 38 4.43 -7.38 -4.05
N GLY A 39 3.84 -6.38 -3.41
CA GLY A 39 4.19 -5.94 -2.08
C GLY A 39 2.92 -5.58 -1.33
N SER A 40 2.84 -5.99 -0.08
CA SER A 40 1.70 -5.71 0.76
C SER A 40 2.10 -5.62 2.22
N PHE A 41 1.32 -4.89 3.00
CA PHE A 41 1.39 -4.91 4.45
C PHE A 41 0.08 -4.42 5.05
N ILE A 42 -0.12 -4.74 6.32
CA ILE A 42 -1.18 -4.20 7.17
C ILE A 42 -0.51 -3.70 8.43
N ASP A 43 -0.88 -2.51 8.88
CA ASP A 43 -0.34 -1.97 10.12
C ASP A 43 -1.28 -0.95 10.78
N THR A 44 -0.98 -0.60 12.03
CA THR A 44 -1.52 0.57 12.71
C THR A 44 -0.43 1.58 12.95
N LEU A 45 -0.54 2.73 12.30
CA LEU A 45 0.50 3.73 12.26
C LEU A 45 0.08 4.99 13.00
N SER A 46 1.06 5.66 13.61
CA SER A 46 0.85 6.97 14.23
C SER A 46 0.86 8.08 13.18
N VAL A 47 0.01 9.08 13.38
CA VAL A 47 -0.01 10.32 12.61
C VAL A 47 0.78 11.37 13.38
N ASP A 48 1.76 11.98 12.72
CA ASP A 48 2.54 13.06 13.32
C ASP A 48 1.79 14.41 13.30
N SER A 49 2.37 15.43 13.95
CA SER A 49 1.77 16.76 14.04
C SER A 49 1.61 17.46 12.69
N ASN A 50 2.25 16.98 11.63
CA ASN A 50 2.14 17.51 10.27
C ASN A 50 1.16 16.68 9.41
N GLY A 51 0.44 15.73 10.00
CA GLY A 51 -0.48 14.86 9.28
C GLY A 51 0.22 13.81 8.41
N LEU A 52 1.50 13.54 8.65
CA LEU A 52 2.25 12.50 7.96
C LEU A 52 2.22 11.20 8.76
N THR A 53 2.21 10.09 8.02
CA THR A 53 2.30 8.76 8.60
C THR A 53 3.45 8.01 7.97
N LYS A 54 4.18 7.22 8.77
CA LYS A 54 5.33 6.43 8.30
C LYS A 54 5.17 4.98 8.70
N TYR A 55 5.36 4.10 7.73
CA TYR A 55 5.62 2.68 7.96
C TYR A 55 7.12 2.44 7.84
N ILE A 56 7.68 1.69 8.79
CA ILE A 56 9.07 1.22 8.75
C ILE A 56 9.01 -0.30 8.68
N SER A 57 9.61 -0.85 7.64
CA SER A 57 9.55 -2.30 7.41
C SER A 57 10.39 -3.07 8.43
N GLU A 58 9.84 -4.17 8.95
CA GLU A 58 10.55 -5.03 9.92
C GLU A 58 11.73 -5.80 9.29
N CYS A 59 11.62 -6.22 8.02
CA CYS A 59 12.69 -6.98 7.34
C CYS A 59 13.80 -6.10 6.71
N ASP A 60 13.56 -4.78 6.63
CA ASP A 60 14.47 -3.79 6.07
C ASP A 60 14.18 -2.46 6.74
N THR A 61 14.86 -2.18 7.85
CA THR A 61 14.65 -0.97 8.63
C THR A 61 15.09 0.30 7.91
N SER A 62 15.86 0.18 6.82
CA SER A 62 16.16 1.29 5.91
C SER A 62 14.95 1.66 5.04
N CYS A 63 14.00 0.72 4.85
CA CYS A 63 12.78 0.99 4.13
C CYS A 63 11.80 1.80 4.99
N VAL A 64 11.49 3.00 4.50
CA VAL A 64 10.45 3.87 5.04
C VAL A 64 9.43 4.19 3.95
N ILE A 65 8.15 3.99 4.26
CA ILE A 65 7.03 4.38 3.41
C ILE A 65 6.27 5.51 4.11
N THR A 66 6.31 6.71 3.52
CA THR A 66 5.60 7.88 4.02
C THR A 66 4.29 8.06 3.28
N PHE A 67 3.23 8.37 4.02
CA PHE A 67 1.89 8.68 3.55
C PHE A 67 1.58 10.15 3.84
N SER A 68 1.20 10.88 2.80
CA SER A 68 0.66 12.25 2.91
C SER A 68 -0.78 12.25 2.43
N PHE A 69 -1.70 12.56 3.34
CA PHE A 69 -3.14 12.56 3.07
C PHE A 69 -3.57 13.88 2.44
N LEU A 70 -4.18 13.81 1.27
CA LEU A 70 -4.84 14.91 0.58
C LEU A 70 -6.35 14.61 0.54
N LYS A 71 -7.17 15.63 0.27
CA LYS A 71 -8.63 15.49 0.22
C LYS A 71 -9.10 14.32 -0.66
N GLU A 72 -8.52 14.18 -1.84
CA GLU A 72 -8.94 13.20 -2.87
C GLU A 72 -7.87 12.16 -3.21
N ALA A 73 -6.77 12.10 -2.45
CA ALA A 73 -5.68 11.18 -2.73
C ALA A 73 -4.76 10.97 -1.53
N VAL A 74 -3.98 9.90 -1.58
CA VAL A 74 -2.82 9.70 -0.70
C VAL A 74 -1.56 9.70 -1.57
N LEU A 75 -0.59 10.55 -1.23
CA LEU A 75 0.75 10.49 -1.80
C LEU A 75 1.56 9.51 -0.97
N VAL A 76 2.09 8.49 -1.64
CA VAL A 76 2.92 7.46 -1.03
C VAL A 76 4.34 7.63 -1.55
N ARG A 77 5.31 7.64 -0.64
CA ARG A 77 6.74 7.70 -0.99
C ARG A 77 7.50 6.62 -0.25
N GLN A 78 8.11 5.71 -0.99
CA GLN A 78 9.01 4.68 -0.47
C GLN A 78 10.47 5.13 -0.67
N VAL A 79 11.27 5.02 0.38
CA VAL A 79 12.73 5.14 0.35
C VAL A 79 13.31 3.90 1.01
N SER A 80 14.41 3.37 0.48
CA SER A 80 15.20 2.29 1.08
C SER A 80 16.64 2.40 0.59
N GLU A 81 17.59 1.90 1.38
CA GLU A 81 18.99 1.73 0.96
C GLU A 81 19.17 0.46 0.10
N ARG A 82 18.22 -0.48 0.13
CA ARG A 82 18.22 -1.68 -0.70
C ARG A 82 17.68 -1.40 -2.09
N GLN A 83 18.46 -1.75 -3.11
CA GLN A 83 18.07 -1.59 -4.51
C GLN A 83 16.98 -2.59 -4.94
N TYR A 84 16.91 -3.77 -4.32
CA TYR A 84 15.96 -4.84 -4.65
C TYR A 84 15.39 -5.48 -3.39
N GLY A 85 14.11 -5.86 -3.42
CA GLY A 85 13.45 -6.55 -2.31
C GLY A 85 13.28 -5.69 -1.04
N ALA A 86 13.29 -4.36 -1.18
CA ALA A 86 13.03 -3.46 -0.08
C ALA A 86 11.62 -3.68 0.49
N CYS A 87 11.47 -3.41 1.79
CA CYS A 87 10.17 -3.47 2.48
C CYS A 87 9.49 -4.85 2.48
N CYS A 88 10.25 -5.93 2.29
CA CYS A 88 9.78 -7.30 2.13
C CYS A 88 8.93 -7.52 0.88
N PHE A 89 9.00 -6.60 -0.08
CA PHE A 89 8.26 -6.72 -1.32
C PHE A 89 9.03 -7.54 -2.36
N GLY A 90 8.30 -8.07 -3.35
CA GLY A 90 8.90 -8.75 -4.48
C GLY A 90 9.85 -7.85 -5.28
N LEU A 91 10.69 -8.47 -6.11
CA LEU A 91 11.72 -7.76 -6.85
C LEU A 91 11.15 -6.62 -7.73
N GLY A 92 11.73 -5.43 -7.60
CA GLY A 92 11.33 -4.25 -8.37
C GLY A 92 10.00 -3.62 -7.93
N VAL A 93 9.40 -4.07 -6.83
CA VAL A 93 8.18 -3.45 -6.28
C VAL A 93 8.55 -2.17 -5.53
N ASN A 94 8.04 -1.05 -6.03
CA ASN A 94 8.15 0.25 -5.39
C ASN A 94 6.75 0.87 -5.36
N VAL A 95 6.27 1.14 -4.14
CA VAL A 95 4.91 1.62 -3.87
C VAL A 95 4.75 3.14 -3.93
N SER A 96 5.80 3.86 -4.31
CA SER A 96 5.72 5.31 -4.49
C SER A 96 4.73 5.65 -5.60
N GLY A 97 3.85 6.61 -5.33
CA GLY A 97 2.83 7.03 -6.28
C GLY A 97 1.70 7.80 -5.63
N ARG A 98 0.65 8.03 -6.41
CA ARG A 98 -0.56 8.72 -5.98
C ARG A 98 -1.74 7.75 -6.02
N PHE A 99 -2.31 7.46 -4.87
CA PHE A 99 -3.49 6.62 -4.72
C PHE A 99 -4.71 7.53 -4.69
N LEU A 100 -5.55 7.48 -5.72
CA LEU A 100 -6.77 8.29 -5.79
C LEU A 100 -7.86 7.72 -4.89
N LYS A 101 -8.58 8.59 -4.20
CA LYS A 101 -9.75 8.20 -3.42
C LYS A 101 -10.82 7.64 -4.36
N LYS A 102 -11.42 6.52 -3.97
CA LYS A 102 -12.50 5.87 -4.73
C LYS A 102 -13.83 5.82 -4.00
N SER A 103 -13.83 5.95 -2.68
CA SER A 103 -15.03 5.89 -1.83
C SER A 103 -14.81 6.72 -0.56
N ASP A 104 -15.89 7.25 -0.02
CA ASP A 104 -15.96 7.88 1.31
C ASP A 104 -16.33 6.88 2.43
N GLU A 105 -16.66 5.64 2.07
CA GLU A 105 -17.00 4.61 3.04
C GLU A 105 -15.80 4.26 3.92
N VAL A 106 -16.05 4.09 5.22
CA VAL A 106 -15.04 3.63 6.17
C VAL A 106 -14.70 2.17 5.86
N PRO A 107 -13.48 1.84 5.42
CA PRO A 107 -13.17 0.49 5.00
C PRO A 107 -12.98 -0.46 6.19
N VAL A 108 -13.31 -1.73 5.98
CA VAL A 108 -12.83 -2.81 6.84
C VAL A 108 -11.37 -3.10 6.47
N ILE A 109 -10.45 -2.88 7.42
CA ILE A 109 -9.03 -3.19 7.21
C ILE A 109 -8.85 -4.71 7.26
N ARG A 110 -8.22 -5.24 6.21
CA ARG A 110 -7.98 -6.66 6.02
C ARG A 110 -6.77 -6.88 5.14
N ASP A 111 -6.30 -8.12 5.11
CA ASP A 111 -5.29 -8.53 4.14
C ASP A 111 -5.90 -8.45 2.73
N LEU A 112 -5.18 -7.76 1.86
CA LEU A 112 -5.55 -7.57 0.45
C LEU A 112 -4.89 -8.62 -0.45
N THR A 113 -4.03 -9.48 0.11
CA THR A 113 -3.40 -10.62 -0.57
C THR A 113 -4.11 -11.94 -0.30
N ALA A 114 -4.74 -12.06 0.87
CA ALA A 114 -5.76 -13.07 1.08
C ALA A 114 -6.82 -12.80 0.02
N SER A 115 -6.92 -13.70 -0.96
CA SER A 115 -8.01 -13.67 -1.93
C SER A 115 -9.29 -13.46 -1.14
N ASP A 116 -10.07 -12.44 -1.51
CA ASP A 116 -11.51 -12.58 -1.34
C ASP A 116 -11.81 -13.95 -1.95
N GLU A 117 -12.18 -14.93 -1.11
CA GLU A 117 -12.95 -16.05 -1.60
C GLU A 117 -14.08 -15.39 -2.39
N ILE A 118 -13.98 -15.49 -3.71
CA ILE A 118 -15.10 -15.22 -4.59
C ILE A 118 -16.02 -16.42 -4.38
N THR A 119 -16.73 -16.40 -3.26
CA THR A 119 -18.06 -16.98 -3.12
C THR A 119 -18.99 -15.79 -3.27
N ASP A 120 -19.63 -15.64 -4.43
CA ASP A 120 -21.07 -15.88 -4.62
C ASP A 120 -21.44 -15.24 -5.98
N TYR A 121 -22.29 -15.73 -6.90
CA TYR A 121 -23.21 -16.87 -7.06
C TYR A 121 -23.16 -17.31 -8.54
#